data_AF-A0A7C7PZF7-F1
#
_entry.id   AF-A0A7C7PZF7-F1
#
_cell.length_a   1.000
_cell.length_b   1.000
_cell.length_c   1.000
_cell.angle_alpha   90.00
_cell.angle_beta   90.00
_cell.angle_gamma   90.00
#
_symmetry.space_group_name_H-M   'P 1'
#
loop_
_entity.id
_entity.type
_entity.pdbx_description
1 polymer ?
#
loop_
_entity_poly.entity_id
_entity_poly.type
_entity_poly.pdbx_seq_one_letter_code
_entity_poly.pdbx_strand_id
1 'polypeptide(L)'
;MDKNRIAGVVMLLFFGGYALASFDIALPVYLQSTLFNARSMPQAYAICGIALSLVLILLPSGRALRLSAFHFAPFAALCGIMVAFGFLVRPLGFLLATVLLLTSGFVLLGERRPAVILAVALPVAVGFWTVLTQLLGVFIAPWPDL
;
A
#
# COMPACT_ATOMS: atom_id res chain seq x y z
N MET A 1 28.28 15.46 2.72
CA MET A 1 27.06 14.89 2.11
C MET A 1 25.88 15.26 2.98
N ASP A 2 24.86 15.90 2.41
CA ASP A 2 23.64 16.22 3.15
C ASP A 2 22.92 14.93 3.56
N LYS A 3 22.32 14.91 4.76
CA LYS A 3 21.57 13.76 5.29
C LYS A 3 20.50 13.24 4.32
N ASN A 4 19.89 14.14 3.54
CA ASN A 4 18.89 13.79 2.53
C ASN A 4 19.49 13.05 1.33
N ARG A 5 20.72 13.39 0.90
CA ARG A 5 21.41 12.69 -0.18
C ARG A 5 21.83 11.29 0.24
N ILE A 6 22.29 11.13 1.49
CA ILE A 6 22.59 9.81 2.06
C ILE A 6 21.31 8.96 2.10
N ALA A 7 20.21 9.53 2.60
CA ALA A 7 18.91 8.84 2.61
C ALA A 7 18.45 8.47 1.19
N GLY A 8 18.58 9.37 0.22
CA GLY A 8 18.24 9.12 -1.18
C GLY A 8 19.08 7.99 -1.79
N VAL A 9 20.40 7.96 -1.57
CA VAL A 9 21.26 6.87 -2.08
C VAL A 9 20.91 5.53 -1.44
N VAL A 10 20.68 5.50 -0.13
CA VAL A 10 20.27 4.27 0.57
C VAL A 10 18.91 3.78 0.04
N MET A 11 17.95 4.67 -0.14
CA MET A 11 16.63 4.35 -0.69
C MET A 11 16.74 3.85 -2.14
N LEU A 12 17.61 4.46 -2.94
CA LEU A 12 17.85 4.07 -4.33
C LEU A 12 18.44 2.65 -4.41
N LEU A 13 19.43 2.34 -3.56
CA LEU A 13 20.01 1.00 -3.49
C LEU A 13 18.96 -0.04 -3.06
N PHE A 14 18.14 0.29 -2.06
CA PHE A 14 17.07 -0.59 -1.58
C PHE A 14 16.03 -0.85 -2.68
N PHE A 15 15.48 0.19 -3.31
CA PHE A 15 14.46 0.03 -4.35
C PHE A 15 15.02 -0.53 -5.66
N GLY A 16 16.28 -0.25 -5.98
CA GLY A 16 16.99 -0.89 -7.10
C GLY A 16 17.14 -2.39 -6.88
N GLY A 17 17.59 -2.81 -5.69
CA GLY A 17 17.65 -4.22 -5.32
C GLY A 17 16.27 -4.89 -5.31
N TYR A 18 15.25 -4.18 -4.79
CA TYR A 18 13.87 -4.65 -4.79
C TYR A 18 13.29 -4.79 -6.22
N ALA A 19 13.62 -3.87 -7.13
CA ALA A 19 13.25 -3.97 -8.54
C ALA A 19 13.85 -5.23 -9.19
N LEU A 20 15.12 -5.50 -8.94
CA LEU A 20 15.81 -6.69 -9.44
C LEU A 20 15.17 -7.97 -8.91
N ALA A 21 14.96 -8.06 -7.60
CA ALA A 21 14.31 -9.20 -6.96
C ALA A 21 12.86 -9.42 -7.46
N SER A 22 12.18 -8.35 -7.88
CA SER A 22 10.85 -8.46 -8.45
C SER A 22 10.82 -9.22 -9.78
N PHE A 23 11.90 -9.23 -10.56
CA PHE A 23 11.91 -9.98 -11.83
C PHE A 23 12.03 -11.50 -11.61
N ASP A 24 12.59 -11.92 -10.48
CA ASP A 24 12.79 -13.34 -10.13
C ASP A 24 11.53 -14.05 -9.63
N ILE A 25 10.45 -13.31 -9.34
CA ILE A 25 9.18 -13.91 -8.90
C ILE A 25 8.67 -14.85 -9.99
N ALA A 26 8.62 -16.16 -9.79
CA ALA A 26 8.16 -17.09 -10.82
C ALA A 26 6.66 -16.91 -11.10
N LEU A 27 6.28 -16.68 -12.37
CA LEU A 27 4.88 -16.60 -12.78
C LEU A 27 4.46 -17.84 -13.55
N PRO A 28 3.35 -18.49 -13.14
CA PRO A 28 2.68 -19.47 -13.98
C PRO A 28 2.32 -18.87 -15.35
N VAL A 29 2.41 -19.67 -16.41
CA VAL A 29 2.24 -19.21 -17.81
C VAL A 29 0.90 -18.49 -18.04
N TYR A 30 -0.17 -18.91 -17.34
CA TYR A 30 -1.50 -18.31 -17.44
C TYR A 30 -1.64 -16.91 -16.78
N LEU A 31 -0.71 -16.51 -15.91
CA LEU A 31 -0.69 -15.18 -15.25
C LEU A 31 0.25 -14.19 -15.96
N GLN A 32 1.02 -14.63 -16.94
CA GLN A 32 1.95 -13.74 -17.65
C GLN A 32 1.23 -12.76 -18.58
N SER A 33 0.05 -13.14 -19.08
CA SER A 33 -0.77 -12.32 -19.99
C SER A 33 -1.82 -11.46 -19.29
N THR A 34 -1.90 -11.47 -17.96
CA THR A 34 -2.84 -10.60 -17.24
C THR A 34 -2.24 -9.21 -17.04
N LEU A 35 -3.08 -8.18 -17.19
CA LEU A 35 -2.73 -6.77 -16.99
C LEU A 35 -2.13 -6.51 -15.60
N PHE A 36 -2.61 -7.27 -14.61
CA PHE A 36 -2.10 -7.26 -13.25
C PHE A 36 -1.66 -8.66 -12.85
N ASN A 37 -0.42 -8.78 -12.37
CA ASN A 37 0.17 -10.06 -11.99
C ASN A 37 1.05 -9.90 -10.74
N ALA A 38 1.61 -10.99 -10.22
CA ALA A 38 2.37 -10.96 -8.96
C ALA A 38 3.64 -10.07 -9.02
N ARG A 39 4.16 -9.75 -10.22
CA ARG A 39 5.30 -8.85 -10.40
C ARG A 39 4.90 -7.38 -10.52
N SER A 40 3.72 -7.08 -11.07
CA SER A 40 3.35 -5.69 -11.37
C SER A 40 3.19 -4.82 -10.11
N MET A 41 2.69 -5.37 -9.00
CA MET A 41 2.64 -4.66 -7.71
C MET A 41 4.06 -4.29 -7.21
N PRO A 42 4.98 -5.25 -6.97
CA PRO A 42 6.35 -4.92 -6.57
C PRO A 42 7.08 -3.97 -7.53
N GLN A 43 6.92 -4.16 -8.84
CA GLN A 43 7.52 -3.27 -9.85
C GLN A 43 7.03 -1.83 -9.71
N ALA A 44 5.72 -1.62 -9.51
CA ALA A 44 5.16 -0.29 -9.31
C ALA A 44 5.74 0.40 -8.06
N TYR A 45 5.84 -0.33 -6.94
CA TYR A 45 6.46 0.20 -5.71
C TYR A 45 7.95 0.52 -5.93
N ALA A 46 8.67 -0.33 -6.66
CA ALA A 46 10.08 -0.10 -6.97
C ALA A 46 10.28 1.16 -7.82
N ILE A 47 9.47 1.36 -8.85
CA ILE A 47 9.53 2.55 -9.72
C ILE A 47 9.24 3.82 -8.92
N CYS A 48 8.16 3.83 -8.13
CA CYS A 48 7.82 4.97 -7.26
C CYS A 48 8.95 5.28 -6.28
N GLY A 49 9.53 4.25 -5.66
CA GLY A 49 10.64 4.39 -4.71
C GLY A 49 11.92 4.92 -5.35
N ILE A 50 12.27 4.42 -6.54
CA ILE A 50 13.40 4.94 -7.33
C ILE A 50 13.15 6.40 -7.70
N ALA A 51 11.97 6.75 -8.20
CA ALA A 51 11.64 8.14 -8.53
C ALA A 51 11.78 9.06 -7.31
N LEU A 52 11.25 8.66 -6.15
CA LEU A 52 11.35 9.42 -4.91
C LEU A 52 12.81 9.58 -4.43
N SER A 53 13.61 8.52 -4.58
CA SER A 53 15.03 8.54 -4.24
C SER A 53 15.83 9.51 -5.13
N LEU A 54 15.53 9.55 -6.43
CA LEU A 54 16.13 10.50 -7.37
C LEU A 54 15.76 11.94 -7.00
N VAL A 55 14.49 12.19 -6.67
CA VAL A 55 14.04 13.51 -6.18
C VAL A 55 14.84 13.94 -4.94
N LEU A 56 15.06 13.04 -3.97
CA LEU A 56 15.85 13.34 -2.76
C LEU A 56 17.34 13.62 -3.05
N ILE A 57 17.91 13.01 -4.09
CA ILE A 57 19.32 13.21 -4.48
C ILE A 57 19.49 14.51 -5.28
N LEU A 58 18.55 14.79 -6.19
CA LEU A 58 18.61 15.90 -7.15
C LEU A 58 18.16 17.23 -6.54
N LEU A 59 17.14 17.24 -5.65
CA LEU A 59 16.70 18.49 -5.03
C LEU A 59 17.66 18.95 -3.93
N PRO A 60 18.09 20.23 -3.95
CA PRO A 60 18.87 20.80 -2.86
C PRO A 60 18.04 20.80 -1.58
N SER A 61 18.68 20.41 -0.48
CA SER A 61 18.04 20.26 0.83
C SER A 61 17.79 21.63 1.48
N GLY A 62 16.80 22.38 0.99
CA GLY A 62 16.46 23.71 1.53
C GLY A 62 15.82 23.69 2.93
N ARG A 63 15.50 22.51 3.45
CA ARG A 63 14.99 22.30 4.81
C ARG A 63 15.36 20.88 5.23
N ALA A 64 16.14 20.74 6.30
CA ALA A 64 16.23 19.45 6.98
C ALA A 64 14.79 19.05 7.33
N LEU A 65 14.30 17.91 6.83
CA LEU A 65 13.02 17.37 7.29
C LEU A 65 13.15 17.22 8.80
N ARG A 66 12.50 18.12 9.55
CA ARG A 66 12.44 18.05 10.99
C ARG A 66 11.57 16.84 11.30
N LEU A 67 12.22 15.69 11.51
CA LEU A 67 11.59 14.43 11.95
C LEU A 67 10.98 14.55 13.37
N SER A 68 10.88 15.76 13.93
CA SER A 68 10.51 16.04 15.33
C SER A 68 9.01 15.93 15.62
N ALA A 69 8.19 15.49 14.65
CA ALA A 69 6.76 15.26 14.85
C ALA A 69 6.32 13.89 14.28
N PHE A 70 7.23 12.90 14.24
CA PHE A 70 6.85 11.56 13.83
C PHE A 70 6.09 10.86 14.95
N HIS A 71 4.77 10.70 14.77
CA HIS A 71 3.92 9.99 15.71
C HIS A 71 4.09 8.48 15.55
N PHE A 72 5.08 7.92 16.25
CA PHE A 72 5.43 6.50 16.16
C PHE A 72 4.28 5.57 16.59
N ALA A 73 3.48 5.97 17.58
CA ALA A 73 2.37 5.15 18.07
C ALA A 73 1.23 4.97 17.02
N PRO A 74 0.66 6.04 16.42
CA PRO A 74 -0.27 5.91 15.30
C PRO A 74 0.30 5.14 14.11
N PHE A 75 1.59 5.33 13.80
CA PHE A 75 2.25 4.59 12.73
C PHE A 75 2.27 3.08 13.00
N ALA A 76 2.74 2.67 14.18
CA ALA A 76 2.78 1.26 14.57
C ALA A 76 1.37 0.64 14.65
N ALA A 77 0.39 1.39 15.16
CA ALA A 77 -1.00 0.95 15.18
C ALA A 77 -1.58 0.76 13.77
N LEU A 78 -1.29 1.67 12.84
CA LEU A 78 -1.72 1.54 11.44
C LEU A 78 -1.08 0.31 10.77
N CYS A 79 0.21 0.06 11.02
CA CYS A 79 0.86 -1.17 10.58
C CYS A 79 0.19 -2.42 11.15
N GLY A 80 -0.19 -2.42 12.44
CA GLY A 80 -0.91 -3.52 13.07
C GLY A 80 -2.28 -3.77 12.42
N ILE A 81 -3.03 -2.72 12.10
CA ILE A 81 -4.32 -2.82 11.41
C ILE A 81 -4.13 -3.39 9.99
N MET A 82 -3.07 -2.99 9.27
CA MET A 82 -2.76 -3.54 7.93
C MET A 82 -2.46 -5.04 7.98
N VAL A 83 -1.71 -5.48 8.99
CA VAL A 83 -1.44 -6.91 9.20
C VAL A 83 -2.74 -7.66 9.53
N ALA A 84 -3.58 -7.11 10.41
CA ALA A 84 -4.88 -7.69 10.75
C ALA A 84 -5.78 -7.83 9.52
N PHE A 85 -5.81 -6.83 8.64
CA PHE A 85 -6.53 -6.89 7.37
C PHE A 85 -6.09 -8.09 6.52
N GLY A 86 -4.78 -8.33 6.38
CA GLY A 86 -4.27 -9.48 5.64
C GLY A 86 -4.80 -10.84 6.14
N PHE A 87 -4.95 -10.97 7.46
CA PHE A 87 -5.54 -12.17 8.07
C PHE A 87 -7.07 -12.22 7.92
N LEU A 88 -7.75 -11.07 7.99
CA LEU A 88 -9.21 -10.95 7.93
C LEU A 88 -9.79 -11.10 6.52
N VAL A 89 -9.02 -10.77 5.47
CA VAL A 89 -9.49 -10.84 4.07
C VAL A 89 -9.97 -12.24 3.69
N ARG A 90 -9.29 -13.30 4.13
CA ARG A 90 -9.68 -14.69 3.82
C ARG A 90 -11.03 -15.09 4.46
N PRO A 91 -11.24 -14.96 5.78
CA PRO A 91 -12.49 -15.38 6.41
C PRO A 91 -13.66 -14.42 6.21
N LEU A 92 -13.42 -13.09 6.13
CA LEU A 92 -14.53 -12.11 6.05
C LEU A 92 -14.90 -11.71 4.61
N GLY A 93 -14.07 -12.06 3.64
CA GLY A 93 -14.16 -11.54 2.28
C GLY A 93 -13.59 -10.12 2.16
N PHE A 94 -13.34 -9.71 0.91
CA PHE A 94 -12.63 -8.47 0.61
C PHE A 94 -13.39 -7.21 1.05
N LEU A 95 -14.70 -7.15 0.85
CA LEU A 95 -15.50 -5.96 1.15
C LEU A 95 -15.53 -5.68 2.64
N LEU A 96 -15.91 -6.66 3.45
CA LEU A 96 -16.00 -6.50 4.91
C LEU A 96 -14.63 -6.21 5.53
N ALA A 97 -13.58 -6.93 5.11
CA ALA A 97 -12.23 -6.66 5.58
C ALA A 97 -11.77 -5.24 5.24
N THR A 98 -12.06 -4.76 4.02
CA THR A 98 -11.66 -3.40 3.58
C THR A 98 -12.46 -2.32 4.31
N VAL A 99 -13.76 -2.52 4.53
CA VAL A 99 -14.57 -1.58 5.32
C VAL A 99 -14.05 -1.48 6.75
N LEU A 100 -13.70 -2.61 7.38
CA LEU A 100 -13.10 -2.64 8.72
C LEU A 100 -11.72 -1.97 8.76
N LEU A 101 -10.87 -2.23 7.76
CA LEU A 101 -9.56 -1.59 7.59
C LEU A 101 -9.70 -0.06 7.52
N LEU A 102 -10.58 0.43 6.66
CA LEU A 102 -10.80 1.86 6.48
C LEU A 102 -11.43 2.48 7.73
N THR A 103 -12.44 1.85 8.30
CA THR A 103 -13.11 2.35 9.51
C THR A 103 -12.14 2.45 10.69
N SER A 104 -11.38 1.39 10.96
CA SER A 104 -10.38 1.38 12.04
C SER A 104 -9.25 2.37 11.78
N GLY A 105 -8.79 2.50 10.53
CA GLY A 105 -7.81 3.51 10.12
C GLY A 105 -8.29 4.94 10.38
N PHE A 106 -9.51 5.28 9.94
CA PHE A 106 -10.10 6.61 10.15
C PHE A 106 -10.32 6.92 11.64
N VAL A 107 -10.78 5.95 12.42
CA VAL A 107 -10.92 6.10 13.88
C VAL A 107 -9.55 6.31 14.55
N LEU A 108 -8.51 5.59 14.12
CA LEU A 108 -7.14 5.76 14.62
C LEU A 108 -6.56 7.13 14.27
N LEU A 109 -6.89 7.66 13.09
CA LEU A 109 -6.54 9.01 12.64
C LEU A 109 -7.33 10.12 13.37
N GLY A 110 -8.31 9.75 14.21
CA GLY A 110 -9.05 10.68 15.06
C GLY A 110 -10.38 11.15 14.48
N GLU A 111 -10.82 10.62 13.34
CA GLU A 111 -12.17 10.89 12.84
C GLU A 111 -13.19 10.20 13.76
N ARG A 112 -14.17 10.97 14.27
CA ARG A 112 -15.14 10.50 15.27
C ARG A 112 -16.55 10.41 14.73
N ARG A 113 -16.79 10.76 13.46
CA ARG A 113 -18.12 10.76 12.84
C ARG A 113 -18.38 9.44 12.12
N PRO A 114 -19.02 8.43 12.75
CA PRO A 114 -19.18 7.10 12.16
C PRO A 114 -19.97 7.13 10.85
N ALA A 115 -20.93 8.05 10.71
CA ALA A 115 -21.69 8.21 9.47
C ALA A 115 -20.81 8.63 8.28
N VAL A 116 -19.87 9.56 8.49
CA VAL A 116 -18.93 10.01 7.44
C VAL A 116 -17.93 8.90 7.11
N ILE A 117 -17.42 8.24 8.16
CA ILE A 117 -16.48 7.12 8.02
C ILE A 117 -17.08 6.02 7.15
N LEU A 118 -18.29 5.56 7.47
CA LEU A 118 -18.97 4.52 6.71
C LEU A 118 -19.37 4.98 5.31
N ALA A 119 -19.82 6.24 5.17
CA ALA A 119 -20.18 6.81 3.87
C ALA A 119 -18.99 6.90 2.90
N VAL A 120 -17.75 6.99 3.40
CA VAL A 120 -16.54 6.92 2.58
C VAL A 120 -16.05 5.49 2.42
N ALA A 121 -16.01 4.71 3.51
CA ALA A 121 -15.44 3.37 3.51
C ALA A 121 -16.20 2.40 2.59
N LEU A 122 -17.53 2.44 2.59
CA LEU A 122 -18.36 1.57 1.77
C LEU A 122 -18.15 1.77 0.25
N PRO A 123 -18.32 2.98 -0.32
CA PRO A 123 -18.11 3.17 -1.75
C PRO A 123 -16.65 2.97 -2.16
N VAL A 124 -15.68 3.29 -1.30
CA VAL A 124 -14.27 2.99 -1.59
C VAL A 124 -14.02 1.49 -1.64
N ALA A 125 -14.53 0.72 -0.68
CA ALA A 125 -14.38 -0.74 -0.68
C ALA A 125 -15.06 -1.39 -1.89
N VAL A 126 -16.27 -0.95 -2.23
CA VAL A 126 -16.99 -1.40 -3.42
C VAL A 126 -16.25 -1.00 -4.69
N GLY A 127 -15.77 0.24 -4.79
CA GLY A 127 -15.01 0.74 -5.93
C GLY A 127 -13.70 -0.03 -6.15
N PHE A 128 -12.97 -0.35 -5.08
CA PHE A 128 -11.79 -1.20 -5.20
C PHE A 128 -12.14 -2.62 -5.64
N TRP A 129 -13.20 -3.20 -5.07
CA TRP A 129 -13.63 -4.54 -5.47
C TRP A 129 -14.06 -4.59 -6.94
N THR A 130 -14.80 -3.60 -7.43
CA THR A 130 -15.21 -3.54 -8.84
C THR A 130 -14.01 -3.34 -9.76
N VAL A 131 -13.03 -2.50 -9.39
CA VAL A 131 -11.79 -2.36 -10.16
C VAL A 131 -11.03 -3.69 -10.21
N LEU A 132 -10.85 -4.37 -9.08
CA LEU A 132 -10.12 -5.63 -9.05
C LEU A 132 -10.81 -6.72 -9.87
N THR A 133 -12.13 -6.85 -9.73
CA THR A 133 -12.89 -7.93 -10.38
C THR A 133 -13.21 -7.64 -11.84
N GLN A 134 -13.73 -6.45 -12.15
CA GLN A 134 -14.23 -6.11 -13.49
C GLN A 134 -13.14 -5.52 -14.39
N LEU A 135 -12.27 -4.68 -13.83
CA LEU A 135 -11.25 -4.00 -14.64
C LEU A 135 -9.97 -4.83 -14.76
N LEU A 136 -9.53 -5.44 -13.66
CA LEU A 136 -8.28 -6.22 -13.62
C LEU A 136 -8.50 -7.72 -13.83
N GLY A 137 -9.74 -8.22 -13.78
CA GLY A 137 -10.06 -9.64 -13.94
C GLY A 137 -9.54 -10.53 -12.80
N VAL A 138 -9.14 -9.93 -11.66
CA VAL A 138 -8.65 -10.64 -10.48
C VAL A 138 -9.83 -10.89 -9.56
N PHE A 139 -10.34 -12.12 -9.57
CA PHE A 139 -11.46 -12.49 -8.72
C PHE A 139 -11.01 -12.59 -7.25
N ILE A 140 -11.71 -11.86 -6.37
CA ILE A 140 -11.58 -11.96 -4.92
C ILE A 140 -12.99 -12.07 -4.35
N ALA A 141 -13.20 -13.08 -3.49
CA ALA A 141 -14.48 -13.33 -2.87
C ALA A 141 -14.98 -12.07 -2.12
N PRO A 142 -16.15 -11.52 -2.49
CA PRO A 142 -16.69 -10.32 -1.86
C PRO A 142 -17.14 -10.57 -0.41
N TRP A 143 -17.65 -11.77 -0.14
CA TRP A 143 -18.32 -12.16 1.10
C TRP A 143 -17.55 -13.28 1.80
N PRO A 144 -17.86 -13.57 3.08
CA PRO A 144 -17.34 -14.73 3.78
C PRO A 144 -17.70 -16.02 3.04
N ASP A 145 -16.71 -16.90 2.86
CA ASP A 145 -16.96 -18.27 2.43
C ASP A 145 -17.51 -19.03 3.65
N LEU A 146 -18.83 -19.08 3.80
CA LEU A 146 -19.55 -19.89 4.80
C LEU A 146 -19.70 -21.34 4.34
#